data_AF-A0A820LLU6-F1
#
_entry.id   AF-A0A820LLU6-F1
#
_cell.length_a   1.000
_cell.length_b   1.000
_cell.length_c   1.000
_cell.angle_alpha   90.00
_cell.angle_beta   90.00
_cell.angle_gamma   90.00
#
_symmetry.space_group_name_H-M   'P 1'
#
loop_
_entity.id
_entity.type
_entity.pdbx_description
1 polymer ?
#
loop_
_entity_poly.entity_id
_entity_poly.type
_entity_poly.pdbx_seq_one_letter_code
_entity_poly.pdbx_strand_id
1 'polypeptide(L)'
;MLIDENNLDQIISTIRAVHQMTIDHRLIDLTEYLTEFFQSIQPQQSNLFRILTCLLHDYQDCAALKIEFLKANCLETIYQKLNNNADNIISILEFITELLNNSENVQEKFLKFNGYEKFFSSLRYIHSVTNNFIDQLLILMIQKSTLQRSGHSLASIMDSYIIFINPHITVSLIHWIPYLIDASFQQYIISSITKIVLRSLQNKMMACSNGIILALLQ
;
A
#
# COMPACT_ATOMS: atom_id res chain seq x y z
N MET A 1 -16.27 -19.74 -1.15
CA MET A 1 -15.01 -20.52 -1.27
C MET A 1 -14.36 -20.60 0.11
N LEU A 2 -13.90 -21.78 0.58
CA LEU A 2 -13.12 -21.86 1.83
C LEU A 2 -11.64 -21.69 1.49
N ILE A 3 -11.05 -20.58 1.92
CA ILE A 3 -9.60 -20.36 1.79
C ILE A 3 -8.92 -21.18 2.90
N ASP A 4 -7.96 -22.01 2.57
CA ASP A 4 -7.10 -22.72 3.53
C ASP A 4 -5.64 -22.63 3.08
N GLU A 5 -4.68 -22.87 3.97
CA GLU A 5 -3.26 -22.74 3.60
C GLU A 5 -2.82 -23.73 2.51
N ASN A 6 -3.54 -24.84 2.35
CA ASN A 6 -3.22 -25.88 1.37
C ASN A 6 -3.71 -25.54 -0.05
N ASN A 7 -4.62 -24.57 -0.18
CA ASN A 7 -5.24 -24.19 -1.45
C ASN A 7 -4.86 -22.78 -1.93
N LEU A 8 -4.00 -22.06 -1.20
CA LEU A 8 -3.57 -20.69 -1.54
C LEU A 8 -2.98 -20.60 -2.96
N ASP A 9 -2.05 -21.49 -3.33
CA ASP A 9 -1.43 -21.49 -4.66
C ASP A 9 -2.45 -21.75 -5.77
N GLN A 10 -3.43 -22.60 -5.50
CA GLN A 10 -4.51 -22.90 -6.42
C GLN A 10 -5.45 -21.69 -6.57
N ILE A 11 -5.76 -20.98 -5.48
CA ILE A 11 -6.58 -19.76 -5.52
C ILE A 11 -5.88 -18.68 -6.33
N ILE A 12 -4.58 -18.47 -6.14
CA ILE A 12 -3.82 -17.45 -6.89
C ILE A 12 -3.75 -17.81 -8.37
N SER A 13 -3.52 -19.09 -8.67
CA SER A 13 -3.58 -19.59 -10.05
C SER A 13 -4.96 -19.37 -10.67
N THR A 14 -6.02 -19.53 -9.87
CA THR A 14 -7.40 -19.27 -10.29
C THR A 14 -7.63 -17.79 -10.54
N ILE A 15 -7.19 -16.88 -9.66
CA ILE A 15 -7.28 -15.43 -9.87
C ILE A 15 -6.58 -15.03 -11.18
N ARG A 16 -5.37 -15.53 -11.42
CA ARG A 16 -4.63 -15.27 -12.67
C ARG A 16 -5.37 -15.81 -13.90
N ALA A 17 -5.85 -17.05 -13.83
CA ALA A 17 -6.56 -17.69 -14.94
C ALA A 17 -7.88 -16.96 -15.26
N VAL A 18 -8.68 -16.64 -14.24
CA VAL A 18 -9.95 -15.92 -14.41
C VAL A 18 -9.69 -14.52 -14.96
N HIS A 19 -8.71 -13.78 -14.44
CA HIS A 19 -8.36 -12.46 -14.95
C HIS A 19 -7.92 -12.50 -16.42
N GLN A 20 -7.11 -13.48 -16.82
CA GLN A 20 -6.75 -13.67 -18.22
C GLN A 20 -7.98 -13.97 -19.09
N MET A 21 -8.90 -14.81 -18.61
CA MET A 21 -10.13 -15.12 -19.33
C MET A 21 -11.07 -13.91 -19.46
N THR A 22 -11.12 -13.04 -18.46
CA THR A 22 -11.86 -11.76 -18.52
C THR A 22 -11.25 -10.80 -19.54
N ILE A 23 -9.92 -10.69 -19.59
CA ILE A 23 -9.21 -9.92 -20.64
C ILE A 23 -9.53 -10.49 -22.02
N ASP A 24 -9.56 -11.81 -22.16
CA ASP A 24 -9.88 -12.52 -23.41
C ASP A 24 -11.39 -12.51 -23.75
N HIS A 25 -12.20 -11.71 -23.04
CA HIS A 25 -13.65 -11.57 -23.19
C HIS A 25 -14.46 -12.89 -23.07
N ARG A 26 -13.92 -13.88 -22.37
CA ARG A 26 -14.69 -15.09 -22.01
C ARG A 26 -15.55 -14.73 -20.79
N LEU A 27 -16.85 -15.09 -20.84
CA LEU A 27 -17.92 -14.71 -19.90
C LEU A 27 -17.68 -15.21 -18.45
N ILE A 28 -16.68 -14.67 -17.75
CA ILE A 28 -16.48 -14.90 -16.32
C ILE A 28 -16.38 -13.52 -15.66
N ASP A 29 -17.33 -13.26 -14.75
CA ASP A 29 -17.33 -12.05 -13.93
C ASP A 29 -16.29 -12.18 -12.81
N LEU A 30 -15.08 -11.72 -13.10
CA LEU A 30 -14.00 -11.68 -12.13
C LEU A 30 -14.36 -10.83 -10.91
N THR A 31 -15.15 -9.76 -11.08
CA THR A 31 -15.55 -8.90 -9.95
C THR A 31 -16.41 -9.67 -8.96
N GLU A 32 -17.35 -10.51 -9.44
CA GLU A 32 -18.16 -11.38 -8.58
C GLU A 32 -17.29 -12.40 -7.82
N TYR A 33 -16.42 -13.11 -8.54
CA TYR A 33 -15.48 -14.07 -7.93
C TYR A 33 -14.60 -13.43 -6.86
N LEU A 34 -14.04 -12.25 -7.14
CA LEU A 34 -13.20 -11.52 -6.20
C LEU A 34 -13.99 -11.03 -4.99
N THR A 35 -15.24 -10.63 -5.18
CA THR A 35 -16.12 -10.20 -4.07
C THR A 35 -16.32 -11.35 -3.09
N GLU A 36 -16.67 -12.54 -3.58
CA GLU A 36 -16.78 -13.73 -2.74
C GLU A 36 -15.45 -14.11 -2.09
N PHE A 37 -14.36 -14.04 -2.84
CA PHE A 37 -13.01 -14.31 -2.33
C PHE A 37 -12.68 -13.41 -1.14
N PHE A 38 -12.77 -12.08 -1.29
CA PHE A 38 -12.43 -11.14 -0.20
C PHE A 38 -13.35 -11.31 1.02
N GLN A 39 -14.64 -11.56 0.81
CA GLN A 39 -15.59 -11.80 1.90
C GLN A 39 -15.27 -13.10 2.67
N SER A 40 -14.76 -14.12 1.96
CA SER A 40 -14.42 -15.41 2.55
C SER A 40 -13.12 -15.42 3.38
N ILE A 41 -12.29 -14.38 3.29
CA ILE A 41 -11.02 -14.26 4.02
C ILE A 41 -11.27 -14.37 5.52
N GLN A 42 -10.59 -15.33 6.15
CA GLN A 42 -10.63 -15.52 7.59
C GLN A 42 -9.54 -14.71 8.28
N PRO A 43 -9.79 -14.27 9.53
CA PRO A 43 -8.87 -13.40 10.24
C PRO A 43 -7.44 -13.99 10.36
N GLN A 44 -7.33 -15.30 10.59
CA GLN A 44 -6.04 -15.96 10.87
C GLN A 44 -5.12 -16.15 9.64
N GLN A 45 -5.53 -15.75 8.44
CA GLN A 45 -4.84 -16.10 7.18
C GLN A 45 -3.70 -15.12 6.81
N SER A 46 -2.64 -15.13 7.62
CA SER A 46 -1.47 -14.24 7.46
C SER A 46 -0.77 -14.41 6.11
N ASN A 47 -0.61 -15.67 5.68
CA ASN A 47 0.08 -16.03 4.46
C ASN A 47 -0.64 -15.55 3.20
N LEU A 48 -1.97 -15.39 3.26
CA LEU A 48 -2.76 -14.93 2.12
C LEU A 48 -2.32 -13.53 1.65
N PHE A 49 -2.20 -12.57 2.57
CA PHE A 49 -1.84 -11.21 2.22
C PHE A 49 -0.42 -11.11 1.67
N ARG A 50 0.52 -11.90 2.21
CA ARG A 50 1.87 -11.99 1.66
C ARG A 50 1.86 -12.49 0.21
N ILE A 51 1.08 -13.52 -0.08
CA ILE A 51 0.97 -14.08 -1.43
C ILE A 51 0.25 -13.11 -2.38
N LEU A 52 -0.79 -12.42 -1.92
CA LEU A 52 -1.46 -11.37 -2.68
C LEU A 52 -0.51 -10.20 -3.00
N THR A 53 0.37 -9.83 -2.06
CA THR A 53 1.43 -8.84 -2.31
C THR A 53 2.38 -9.32 -3.41
N CYS A 54 2.85 -10.58 -3.35
CA CYS A 54 3.67 -11.17 -4.42
C CYS A 54 2.93 -11.19 -5.77
N LEU A 55 1.62 -11.50 -5.77
CA LEU A 55 0.80 -11.46 -6.98
C LEU A 55 0.79 -10.06 -7.59
N LEU A 56 0.59 -9.01 -6.80
CA LEU A 56 0.61 -7.63 -7.31
C LEU A 56 1.99 -7.18 -7.78
N HIS A 57 3.05 -7.74 -7.22
CA HIS A 57 4.44 -7.42 -7.59
C HIS A 57 4.84 -8.06 -8.93
N ASP A 58 4.54 -9.35 -9.10
CA ASP A 58 5.08 -10.16 -10.19
C ASP A 58 4.16 -10.24 -11.42
N TYR A 59 2.90 -9.82 -11.29
CA TYR A 59 1.91 -10.02 -12.35
C TYR A 59 1.95 -8.91 -13.40
N GLN A 60 2.11 -9.29 -14.67
CA GLN A 60 2.27 -8.38 -15.80
C GLN A 60 1.12 -7.37 -15.92
N ASP A 61 -0.12 -7.78 -15.67
CA ASP A 61 -1.32 -6.94 -15.76
C ASP A 61 -1.79 -6.47 -14.39
N CYS A 62 -0.87 -6.24 -13.44
CA CYS A 62 -1.19 -5.82 -12.08
C CYS A 62 -2.07 -4.56 -12.04
N ALA A 63 -1.89 -3.61 -12.96
CA ALA A 63 -2.70 -2.39 -12.99
C ALA A 63 -4.20 -2.69 -13.24
N ALA A 64 -4.50 -3.60 -14.17
CA ALA A 64 -5.87 -4.05 -14.44
C ALA A 64 -6.42 -4.87 -13.25
N LEU A 65 -5.60 -5.77 -12.69
CA LEU A 65 -5.99 -6.55 -11.53
C LEU A 65 -6.31 -5.68 -10.30
N LYS A 66 -5.54 -4.61 -10.07
CA LYS A 66 -5.82 -3.63 -9.00
C LYS A 66 -7.18 -2.96 -9.19
N ILE A 67 -7.59 -2.67 -10.43
CA ILE A 67 -8.91 -2.11 -10.73
C ILE A 67 -10.02 -3.12 -10.40
N GLU A 68 -9.83 -4.39 -10.74
CA GLU A 68 -10.79 -5.45 -10.43
C GLU A 68 -10.93 -5.66 -8.92
N PHE A 69 -9.81 -5.58 -8.18
CA PHE A 69 -9.82 -5.59 -6.71
C PHE A 69 -10.63 -4.41 -6.15
N LEU A 70 -10.51 -3.21 -6.73
CA LEU A 70 -11.32 -2.07 -6.33
C LEU A 70 -12.81 -2.27 -6.61
N LYS A 71 -13.17 -2.85 -7.76
CA LYS A 71 -14.57 -3.13 -8.11
C LYS A 71 -15.20 -4.11 -7.12
N ALA A 72 -14.42 -5.08 -6.66
CA ALA A 72 -14.81 -6.07 -5.66
C ALA A 72 -14.83 -5.53 -4.20
N ASN A 73 -14.69 -4.21 -3.99
CA ASN A 73 -14.68 -3.57 -2.67
C ASN A 73 -13.70 -4.22 -1.68
N CYS A 74 -12.50 -4.57 -2.18
CA CYS A 74 -11.47 -5.21 -1.36
C CYS A 74 -11.05 -4.33 -0.18
N LEU A 75 -10.96 -3.00 -0.35
CA LEU A 75 -10.47 -2.07 0.67
C LEU A 75 -11.36 -2.09 1.91
N GLU A 76 -12.68 -2.00 1.73
CA GLU A 76 -13.66 -2.04 2.79
C GLU A 76 -13.59 -3.37 3.57
N THR A 77 -13.49 -4.48 2.83
CA THR A 77 -13.46 -5.82 3.41
C THR A 77 -12.18 -6.06 4.20
N ILE A 78 -11.02 -5.68 3.64
CA ILE A 78 -9.72 -5.83 4.30
C ILE A 78 -9.64 -4.96 5.55
N TYR A 79 -10.20 -3.75 5.53
CA TYR A 79 -10.24 -2.89 6.72
C TYR A 79 -11.00 -3.50 7.88
N GLN A 80 -12.14 -4.14 7.62
CA GLN A 80 -12.89 -4.84 8.65
C GLN A 80 -12.06 -5.96 9.30
N LYS A 81 -11.15 -6.58 8.55
CA LYS A 81 -10.26 -7.63 9.05
C LYS A 81 -9.05 -7.06 9.82
N LEU A 82 -8.61 -5.86 9.47
CA LEU A 82 -7.49 -5.17 10.12
C LEU A 82 -7.80 -4.86 11.60
N ASN A 83 -9.04 -4.46 11.91
CA ASN A 83 -9.48 -4.22 13.29
C ASN A 83 -9.57 -5.50 14.16
N ASN A 84 -9.61 -6.67 13.54
CA ASN A 84 -9.91 -7.94 14.22
C ASN A 84 -8.69 -8.85 14.40
N ASN A 85 -7.53 -8.52 13.82
CA ASN A 85 -6.33 -9.36 13.85
C ASN A 85 -5.10 -8.58 14.29
N ALA A 86 -4.61 -8.78 15.51
CA ALA A 86 -3.34 -8.19 15.94
C ALA A 86 -2.12 -8.81 15.24
N ASP A 87 -2.15 -10.12 14.96
CA ASP A 87 -0.96 -10.86 14.54
C ASP A 87 -0.59 -10.64 13.05
N ASN A 88 -1.55 -10.19 12.23
CA ASN A 88 -1.40 -10.12 10.77
C ASN A 88 -1.39 -8.70 10.20
N ILE A 89 -1.44 -7.68 11.07
CA ILE A 89 -1.61 -6.27 10.65
C ILE A 89 -0.53 -5.87 9.65
N ILE A 90 0.74 -6.20 9.89
CA ILE A 90 1.85 -5.81 9.01
C ILE A 90 1.65 -6.36 7.60
N SER A 91 1.35 -7.65 7.45
CA SER A 91 1.15 -8.27 6.12
C SER A 91 -0.03 -7.65 5.35
N ILE A 92 -1.10 -7.27 6.06
CA ILE A 92 -2.25 -6.58 5.49
C ILE A 92 -1.85 -5.18 5.02
N LEU A 93 -1.09 -4.46 5.84
CA LEU A 93 -0.64 -3.12 5.49
C LEU A 93 0.37 -3.13 4.34
N GLU A 94 1.27 -4.11 4.27
CA GLU A 94 2.16 -4.32 3.13
C GLU A 94 1.34 -4.57 1.86
N PHE A 95 0.29 -5.40 1.93
CA PHE A 95 -0.62 -5.61 0.80
C PHE A 95 -1.33 -4.32 0.37
N ILE A 96 -1.89 -3.56 1.33
CA ILE A 96 -2.55 -2.27 1.02
C ILE A 96 -1.54 -1.29 0.40
N THR A 97 -0.33 -1.25 0.91
CA THR A 97 0.73 -0.37 0.41
C THR A 97 1.08 -0.74 -1.03
N GLU A 98 1.22 -2.03 -1.34
CA GLU A 98 1.46 -2.51 -2.70
C GLU A 98 0.25 -2.26 -3.62
N LEU A 99 -0.98 -2.40 -3.12
CA LEU A 99 -2.20 -2.08 -3.86
C LEU A 99 -2.25 -0.60 -4.28
N LEU A 100 -1.86 0.31 -3.38
CA LEU A 100 -1.79 1.76 -3.62
C LEU A 100 -0.63 2.17 -4.52
N ASN A 101 0.44 1.38 -4.55
CA ASN A 101 1.66 1.69 -5.27
C ASN A 101 1.37 1.86 -6.77
N ASN A 102 1.89 2.95 -7.36
CA ASN A 102 1.77 3.31 -8.78
C ASN A 102 0.33 3.29 -9.36
N SER A 103 -0.70 3.55 -8.56
CA SER A 103 -2.09 3.57 -9.04
C SER A 103 -2.88 4.75 -8.48
N GLU A 104 -2.92 5.85 -9.24
CA GLU A 104 -3.62 7.09 -8.86
C GLU A 104 -5.12 6.83 -8.60
N ASN A 105 -5.77 6.02 -9.44
CA ASN A 105 -7.19 5.66 -9.27
C ASN A 105 -7.47 4.92 -7.95
N VAL A 106 -6.57 3.99 -7.56
CA VAL A 106 -6.67 3.28 -6.28
C VAL A 106 -6.45 4.27 -5.13
N GLN A 107 -5.44 5.14 -5.22
CA GLN A 107 -5.14 6.15 -4.21
C GLN A 107 -6.30 7.14 -4.01
N GLU A 108 -6.99 7.54 -5.07
CA GLU A 108 -8.16 8.41 -4.99
C GLU A 108 -9.35 7.69 -4.33
N LYS A 109 -9.63 6.43 -4.69
CA LYS A 109 -10.69 5.65 -4.04
C LYS A 109 -10.38 5.40 -2.56
N PHE A 110 -9.12 5.15 -2.22
CA PHE A 110 -8.67 5.00 -0.83
C PHE A 110 -8.86 6.30 -0.03
N LEU A 111 -8.56 7.46 -0.64
CA LEU A 111 -8.83 8.76 -0.02
C LEU A 111 -10.32 8.95 0.29
N LYS A 112 -11.20 8.67 -0.69
CA LYS A 112 -12.68 8.80 -0.55
C LYS A 112 -13.27 7.97 0.59
N PHE A 113 -12.59 6.89 1.00
CA PHE A 113 -13.00 6.02 2.11
C PHE A 113 -12.45 6.45 3.49
N ASN A 114 -11.77 7.60 3.60
CA ASN A 114 -10.88 7.92 4.73
C ASN A 114 -9.83 6.82 4.97
N GLY A 115 -9.37 6.18 3.90
CA GLY A 115 -8.43 5.06 3.97
C GLY A 115 -7.13 5.44 4.65
N TYR A 116 -6.54 6.61 4.36
CA TYR A 116 -5.27 7.01 4.99
C TYR A 116 -5.39 7.21 6.50
N GLU A 117 -6.44 7.90 6.96
CA GLU A 117 -6.66 8.10 8.40
C GLU A 117 -6.83 6.76 9.13
N LYS A 118 -7.65 5.85 8.56
CA LYS A 118 -7.82 4.51 9.11
C LYS A 118 -6.51 3.73 9.10
N PHE A 119 -5.70 3.84 8.04
CA PHE A 119 -4.43 3.12 7.88
C PHE A 119 -3.44 3.50 8.97
N PHE A 120 -3.22 4.81 9.10
CA PHE A 120 -2.26 5.36 10.06
C PHE A 120 -2.75 5.29 11.51
N SER A 121 -4.07 5.26 11.75
CA SER A 121 -4.59 5.01 13.10
C SER A 121 -4.32 3.57 13.54
N SER A 122 -4.40 2.59 12.63
CA SER A 122 -4.04 1.21 12.93
C SER A 122 -2.54 0.99 13.14
N LEU A 123 -1.68 1.76 12.47
CA LEU A 123 -0.23 1.71 12.65
C LEU A 123 0.23 2.02 14.09
N ARG A 124 -0.57 2.75 14.87
CA ARG A 124 -0.26 3.07 16.28
C ARG A 124 -0.17 1.85 17.17
N TYR A 125 -0.77 0.72 16.75
CA TYR A 125 -0.77 -0.52 17.51
C TYR A 125 0.39 -1.45 17.13
N ILE A 126 1.20 -1.08 16.14
CA ILE A 126 2.32 -1.90 15.66
C ILE A 126 3.61 -1.47 16.32
N HIS A 127 4.20 -2.40 17.06
CA HIS A 127 5.39 -2.14 17.89
C HIS A 127 6.70 -2.48 17.14
N SER A 128 6.64 -3.40 16.17
CA SER A 128 7.78 -3.80 15.34
C SER A 128 7.48 -3.51 13.87
N VAL A 129 8.32 -2.70 13.23
CA VAL A 129 8.24 -2.43 11.78
C VAL A 129 9.53 -2.86 11.09
N THR A 130 9.46 -3.12 9.79
CA THR A 130 10.62 -3.49 8.97
C THR A 130 11.08 -2.30 8.13
N ASN A 131 12.37 -2.25 7.79
CA ASN A 131 12.89 -1.25 6.84
C ASN A 131 12.13 -1.27 5.52
N ASN A 132 11.81 -2.47 5.02
CA ASN A 132 11.07 -2.63 3.78
C ASN A 132 9.69 -1.97 3.84
N PHE A 133 8.95 -2.15 4.94
CA PHE A 133 7.66 -1.52 5.10
C PHE A 133 7.76 0.01 5.15
N ILE A 134 8.75 0.55 5.89
CA ILE A 134 9.00 2.00 5.92
C ILE A 134 9.33 2.54 4.52
N ASP A 135 10.19 1.85 3.77
CA ASP A 135 10.54 2.22 2.41
C ASP A 135 9.31 2.27 1.49
N GLN A 136 8.42 1.28 1.61
CA GLN A 136 7.18 1.25 0.84
C GLN A 136 6.27 2.44 1.18
N LEU A 137 6.15 2.82 2.47
CA LEU A 137 5.39 4.01 2.88
C LEU A 137 5.99 5.30 2.32
N LEU A 138 7.31 5.43 2.35
CA LEU A 138 8.02 6.58 1.80
C LEU A 138 7.86 6.66 0.27
N ILE A 139 7.82 5.52 -0.42
CA ILE A 139 7.55 5.44 -1.86
C ILE A 139 6.15 5.96 -2.20
N LEU A 140 5.12 5.71 -1.37
CA LEU A 140 3.77 6.22 -1.63
C LEU A 140 3.65 7.76 -1.60
N MET A 141 4.60 8.45 -0.96
CA MET A 141 4.61 9.91 -0.88
C MET A 141 5.03 10.58 -2.20
N ILE A 142 5.65 9.80 -3.09
CA ILE A 142 6.41 10.33 -4.21
C ILE A 142 5.95 9.74 -5.54
N GLN A 143 5.99 10.56 -6.59
CA GLN A 143 5.84 10.08 -7.95
C GLN A 143 7.21 9.61 -8.44
N LYS A 144 7.29 8.33 -8.81
CA LYS A 144 8.46 7.83 -9.53
C LYS A 144 8.43 8.38 -10.96
N SER A 145 9.58 8.82 -11.46
CA SER A 145 9.71 9.09 -12.89
C SER A 145 9.42 7.80 -13.66
N THR A 146 8.63 7.90 -14.73
CA THR A 146 8.15 6.79 -15.58
C THR A 146 9.26 5.92 -16.19
N LEU A 147 10.53 6.31 -16.03
CA LEU A 147 11.70 5.60 -16.56
C LEU A 147 12.23 4.48 -15.65
N GLN A 148 11.71 4.29 -14.43
CA GLN A 148 12.21 3.27 -13.51
C GLN A 148 11.19 2.16 -13.27
N ARG A 149 11.25 1.13 -14.13
CA ARG A 149 10.55 -0.15 -13.90
C ARG A 149 11.43 -1.08 -13.06
N SER A 150 10.79 -1.68 -12.05
CA SER A 150 11.21 -2.82 -11.22
C SER A 150 12.43 -2.67 -10.29
N GLY A 151 12.22 -3.01 -9.01
CA GLY A 151 13.22 -3.68 -8.18
C GLY A 151 14.22 -2.85 -7.37
N HIS A 152 14.26 -1.52 -7.49
CA HIS A 152 15.31 -0.77 -6.80
C HIS A 152 14.90 -0.22 -5.42
N SER A 153 15.82 -0.35 -4.46
CA SER A 153 15.77 0.17 -3.09
C SER A 153 15.41 1.66 -3.03
N LEU A 154 14.81 2.12 -1.92
CA LEU A 154 14.48 3.55 -1.73
C LEU A 154 15.67 4.46 -2.08
N ALA A 155 16.90 4.09 -1.70
CA ALA A 155 18.11 4.85 -1.96
C ALA A 155 18.28 5.27 -3.44
N SER A 156 18.10 4.35 -4.39
CA SER A 156 18.26 4.67 -5.82
C SER A 156 17.13 5.53 -6.38
N ILE A 157 15.93 5.40 -5.82
CA ILE A 157 14.78 6.23 -6.18
C ILE A 157 15.07 7.66 -5.68
N MET A 158 15.56 7.77 -4.44
CA MET A 158 15.93 9.04 -3.82
C MET A 158 17.01 9.81 -4.58
N ASP A 159 17.82 9.14 -5.39
CA ASP A 159 18.83 9.75 -6.25
C ASP A 159 18.27 10.30 -7.58
N SER A 160 17.01 10.02 -7.91
CA SER A 160 16.32 10.53 -9.09
C SER A 160 15.52 11.81 -8.82
N TYR A 161 15.02 12.45 -9.88
CA TYR A 161 14.07 13.56 -9.75
C TYR A 161 12.73 13.03 -9.22
N ILE A 162 12.33 13.54 -8.06
CA ILE A 162 11.13 13.11 -7.34
C ILE A 162 10.19 14.29 -7.12
N ILE A 163 8.92 14.09 -7.48
CA ILE A 163 7.83 15.00 -7.15
C ILE A 163 7.02 14.42 -6.00
N PHE A 164 6.69 15.30 -5.06
CA PHE A 164 5.80 15.01 -3.96
C PHE A 164 4.34 15.01 -4.43
N ILE A 165 3.60 13.93 -4.19
CA ILE A 165 2.22 13.78 -4.71
C ILE A 165 1.17 13.55 -3.63
N ASN A 166 1.55 13.03 -2.47
CA ASN A 166 0.58 12.66 -1.44
C ASN A 166 0.86 13.36 -0.10
N PRO A 167 0.37 14.60 0.07
CA PRO A 167 0.59 15.34 1.30
C PRO A 167 -0.11 14.69 2.50
N HIS A 168 -1.25 14.04 2.27
CA HIS A 168 -2.02 13.37 3.33
C HIS A 168 -1.27 12.20 3.94
N ILE A 169 -0.65 11.35 3.11
CA ILE A 169 0.23 10.27 3.59
C ILE A 169 1.35 10.84 4.43
N THR A 170 1.98 11.92 3.96
CA THR A 170 3.16 12.48 4.61
C THR A 170 2.85 13.07 5.98
N VAL A 171 1.77 13.84 6.09
CA VAL A 171 1.30 14.37 7.38
C VAL A 171 0.95 13.22 8.33
N SER A 172 0.26 12.19 7.83
CA SER A 172 -0.11 11.03 8.63
C SER A 172 1.11 10.24 9.10
N LEU A 173 2.12 10.10 8.25
CA LEU A 173 3.38 9.45 8.56
C LEU A 173 4.15 10.22 9.63
N ILE A 174 4.22 11.56 9.53
CA ILE A 174 4.88 12.41 10.54
C ILE A 174 4.21 12.24 11.90
N HIS A 175 2.87 12.28 11.96
CA HIS A 175 2.14 12.06 13.21
C HIS A 175 2.31 10.66 13.78
N TRP A 176 2.70 9.67 12.96
CA TRP A 176 2.97 8.32 13.42
C TRP A 176 4.39 8.13 13.97
N ILE A 177 5.37 8.95 13.55
CA ILE A 177 6.78 8.85 13.99
C ILE A 177 6.94 8.70 15.52
N PRO A 178 6.24 9.48 16.38
CA PRO A 178 6.40 9.36 17.83
C PRO A 178 5.98 8.01 18.43
N TYR A 179 5.21 7.21 17.70
CA TYR A 179 4.76 5.88 18.15
C TYR A 179 5.78 4.77 17.84
N LEU A 180 6.83 5.06 17.08
CA LEU A 180 7.89 4.09 16.79
C LEU A 180 8.81 3.94 18.01
N ILE A 181 9.02 2.71 18.46
CA ILE A 181 9.88 2.43 19.63
C ILE A 181 11.35 2.69 19.33
N ASP A 182 11.81 2.36 18.12
CA ASP A 182 13.20 2.47 17.73
C ASP A 182 13.49 3.83 17.07
N ALA A 183 14.35 4.62 17.72
CA ALA A 183 14.77 5.94 17.28
C ALA A 183 15.48 5.93 15.92
N SER A 184 16.08 4.81 15.51
CA SER A 184 16.72 4.69 14.20
C SER A 184 15.70 4.79 13.07
N PHE A 185 14.52 4.17 13.20
CA PHE A 185 13.42 4.32 12.23
C PHE A 185 12.88 5.74 12.22
N GLN A 186 12.73 6.38 13.39
CA GLN A 186 12.29 7.77 13.45
C GLN A 186 13.24 8.69 12.68
N GLN A 187 14.55 8.58 12.94
CA GLN A 187 15.58 9.36 12.24
C GLN A 187 15.60 9.06 10.74
N TYR A 188 15.43 7.79 10.36
CA TYR A 188 15.39 7.38 8.96
C TYR A 188 14.23 8.01 8.20
N ILE A 189 13.02 7.97 8.77
CA ILE A 189 11.82 8.58 8.18
C ILE A 189 12.02 10.09 8.05
N ILE A 190 12.39 10.77 9.14
CA ILE A 190 12.60 12.23 9.14
C ILE A 190 13.64 12.62 8.08
N SER A 191 14.81 11.96 8.07
CA SER A 191 15.87 12.20 7.08
C SER A 191 15.36 12.04 5.65
N SER A 192 14.57 11.00 5.40
CA SER A 192 14.03 10.71 4.07
C SER A 192 13.02 11.76 3.62
N ILE A 193 12.08 12.15 4.50
CA ILE A 193 11.11 13.23 4.21
C ILE A 193 11.85 14.53 3.94
N THR A 194 12.82 14.91 4.78
CA THR A 194 13.62 16.12 4.60
C THR A 194 14.34 16.10 3.25
N LYS A 195 14.98 14.98 2.88
CA LYS A 195 15.61 14.83 1.56
C LYS A 195 14.60 15.07 0.44
N ILE A 196 13.43 14.43 0.46
CA ILE A 196 12.39 14.61 -0.57
C ILE A 196 11.96 16.08 -0.67
N VAL A 197 11.66 16.72 0.46
CA VAL A 197 11.21 18.12 0.51
C VAL A 197 12.27 19.05 -0.08
N LEU A 198 13.55 18.81 0.21
CA LEU A 198 14.64 19.69 -0.24
C LEU A 198 14.99 19.54 -1.73
N ARG A 199 14.53 18.48 -2.42
CA ARG A 199 14.89 18.18 -3.82
C ARG A 199 14.40 19.19 -4.85
N SER A 200 13.27 19.85 -4.63
CA SER A 200 12.71 20.79 -5.60
C SER A 200 11.94 21.93 -4.94
N LEU A 201 11.80 23.07 -5.64
CA LEU A 201 10.96 24.17 -5.17
C LEU A 201 9.49 23.74 -5.04
N GLN A 202 9.00 22.93 -5.98
CA GLN A 202 7.65 22.38 -5.96
C GLN A 202 7.39 21.56 -4.68
N ASN A 203 8.32 20.68 -4.29
CA ASN A 203 8.17 19.87 -3.07
C ASN A 203 8.16 20.76 -1.82
N LYS A 204 9.01 21.80 -1.77
CA LYS A 204 9.01 22.78 -0.67
C LYS A 204 7.68 23.51 -0.57
N MET A 205 7.18 24.02 -1.69
CA MET A 205 5.89 24.73 -1.73
C MET A 205 4.75 23.83 -1.25
N MET A 206 4.72 22.57 -1.70
CA MET A 206 3.71 21.61 -1.30
C MET A 206 3.84 21.21 0.18
N ALA A 207 5.06 21.09 0.69
CA ALA A 207 5.32 20.85 2.10
C ALA A 207 4.84 22.01 2.99
N CYS A 208 5.07 23.25 2.57
CA CYS A 208 4.58 24.44 3.27
C CYS A 208 3.05 24.50 3.27
N SER A 209 2.43 24.37 2.10
CA SER A 209 0.97 24.56 1.95
C SER A 209 0.14 23.48 2.64
N ASN A 210 0.72 22.30 2.87
CA ASN A 210 0.05 21.18 3.53
C ASN A 210 0.48 20.96 4.98
N GLY A 211 1.19 21.92 5.59
CA GLY A 211 1.56 21.86 7.01
C GLY A 211 2.61 20.80 7.37
N ILE A 212 3.31 20.23 6.38
CA ILE A 212 4.32 19.18 6.59
C ILE A 212 5.52 19.74 7.35
N ILE A 213 5.96 20.96 7.03
CA ILE A 213 7.06 21.62 7.75
C ILE A 213 6.66 21.86 9.21
N LEU A 214 5.42 22.32 9.44
CA LEU A 214 4.91 22.53 10.80
C LEU A 214 4.88 21.22 11.59
N ALA A 215 4.40 20.13 10.99
CA ALA A 215 4.33 18.82 11.62
C ALA A 215 5.72 18.26 11.95
N LEU A 216 6.75 18.53 11.14
CA LEU A 216 8.13 18.12 11.41
C LEU A 216 8.79 18.88 12.57
N LEU A 217 8.25 20.04 12.95
CA LEU A 217 8.80 20.89 14.02
C LEU A 217 8.15 20.64 15.39
N GLN A 218 7.09 19.82 15.44
CA GLN A 218 6.37 19.43 16.65
C GLN A 218 6.98 18.17 17.27
#